data_AF-A0A6V8KZ91-F1
#
_entry.id   AF-A0A6V8KZ91-F1
#
_cell.length_a   1.000
_cell.length_b   1.000
_cell.length_c   1.000
_cell.angle_alpha   90.00
_cell.angle_beta   90.00
_cell.angle_gamma   90.00
#
_symmetry.space_group_name_H-M   'P 1'
#
loop_
_entity.id
_entity.type
_entity.pdbx_description
1 polymer ?
#
loop_
_entity_poly.entity_id
_entity_poly.type
_entity_poly.pdbx_seq_one_letter_code
_entity_poly.pdbx_strand_id
1 'polypeptide(L)'
;MTSEPSPLDPAEKVDLWRQRFFEAQAAAEEFLLAEHGEEGMAAWIQANSRITAKLLRAQRPAGVSATDHFMTRLQRQLLLYDSAVTSEPQPSGTVLRNADCGILRYRKRAERAGVVLTFSSPCPYCQELNTAIAARYVEPDVTVSCEQAGDGCTWRAESAHAPGEDAAGSPHRGRAGD
;
A
#
# COMPACT_ATOMS: atom_id res chain seq x y z
N MET A 1 -28.92 24.40 -30.43
CA MET A 1 -27.62 24.95 -29.98
C MET A 1 -27.15 24.08 -28.82
N THR A 2 -26.30 23.10 -29.09
CA THR A 2 -25.61 22.34 -28.03
C THR A 2 -24.41 23.19 -27.62
N SER A 3 -24.52 23.89 -26.49
CA SER A 3 -23.38 24.58 -25.88
C SER A 3 -22.26 23.56 -25.68
N GLU A 4 -21.05 23.87 -26.14
CA GLU A 4 -19.90 23.05 -25.79
C GLU A 4 -19.79 22.97 -24.26
N PRO A 5 -19.58 21.78 -23.69
CA PRO A 5 -19.42 21.65 -22.25
C PRO A 5 -18.20 22.44 -21.81
N SER A 6 -18.37 23.28 -20.78
CA SER A 6 -17.27 24.03 -20.18
C SER A 6 -16.14 23.07 -19.79
N PRO A 7 -14.86 23.44 -20.02
CA PRO A 7 -13.75 22.60 -19.65
C PRO A 7 -13.72 22.39 -18.13
N LEU A 8 -13.60 21.13 -17.71
CA LEU A 8 -13.49 20.74 -16.30
C LEU A 8 -12.29 21.41 -15.63
N ASP A 9 -12.48 21.79 -14.37
CA ASP A 9 -11.39 22.27 -13.54
C ASP A 9 -10.39 21.12 -13.22
N PRO A 10 -9.15 21.43 -12.79
CA PRO A 10 -8.15 20.39 -12.50
C PRO A 10 -8.56 19.40 -11.39
N ALA A 11 -9.30 19.84 -10.36
CA ALA A 11 -9.75 18.97 -9.28
C ALA A 11 -10.86 18.03 -9.77
N GLU A 12 -11.82 18.54 -10.55
CA GLU A 12 -12.85 17.75 -11.21
C GLU A 12 -12.23 16.68 -12.13
N LYS A 13 -11.17 17.03 -12.86
CA LYS A 13 -10.42 16.07 -13.70
C LYS A 13 -9.77 14.96 -12.87
N VAL A 14 -9.17 15.30 -11.72
CA VAL A 14 -8.56 14.31 -10.81
C VAL A 14 -9.60 13.38 -10.23
N ASP A 15 -10.75 13.92 -9.81
CA ASP A 15 -11.84 13.11 -9.25
C ASP A 15 -12.47 12.20 -10.29
N LEU A 16 -12.68 12.68 -11.52
CA LEU A 16 -13.10 11.84 -12.63
C LEU A 16 -12.09 10.72 -12.92
N TRP A 17 -10.79 11.03 -12.95
CA TRP A 17 -9.76 10.01 -13.13
C TRP A 17 -9.78 8.95 -12.02
N ARG A 18 -9.91 9.39 -10.77
CA ARG A 18 -10.02 8.51 -9.60
C ARG A 18 -11.23 7.58 -9.73
N GLN A 19 -12.39 8.13 -10.11
CA GLN A 19 -13.60 7.36 -10.35
C GLN A 19 -13.39 6.33 -11.47
N ARG A 20 -12.86 6.73 -12.62
CA ARG A 20 -12.66 5.82 -13.78
C ARG A 20 -11.67 4.70 -13.47
N PHE A 21 -10.59 5.01 -12.75
CA PHE A 21 -9.64 4.00 -12.29
C PHE A 21 -10.33 2.97 -11.38
N PHE A 22 -11.14 3.45 -10.43
CA PHE A 22 -11.87 2.57 -9.53
C PHE A 22 -12.87 1.68 -10.29
N GLU A 23 -13.67 2.25 -11.18
CA GLU A 23 -14.63 1.50 -12.01
C GLU A 23 -13.93 0.42 -12.85
N ALA A 24 -12.81 0.77 -13.47
CA ALA A 24 -12.01 -0.20 -14.24
C ALA A 24 -11.45 -1.32 -13.36
N GLN A 25 -10.96 -0.99 -12.16
CA GLN A 25 -10.48 -2.00 -11.22
C GLN A 25 -11.61 -2.92 -10.75
N ALA A 26 -12.77 -2.38 -10.39
CA ALA A 26 -13.93 -3.17 -9.96
C ALA A 26 -14.42 -4.10 -11.09
N ALA A 27 -14.50 -3.62 -12.33
CA ALA A 27 -14.89 -4.44 -13.48
C ALA A 27 -13.88 -5.58 -13.74
N ALA A 28 -12.58 -5.31 -13.61
CA ALA A 28 -11.55 -6.35 -13.73
C ALA A 28 -11.65 -7.38 -12.59
N GLU A 29 -11.87 -6.94 -11.35
CA GLU A 29 -12.08 -7.81 -10.20
C GLU A 29 -13.28 -8.75 -10.45
N GLU A 30 -14.43 -8.20 -10.83
CA GLU A 30 -15.66 -8.96 -11.13
C GLU A 30 -15.45 -9.97 -12.26
N PHE A 31 -14.86 -9.56 -13.37
CA PHE A 31 -14.57 -10.44 -14.50
C PHE A 31 -13.66 -11.61 -14.10
N LEU A 32 -12.55 -11.32 -13.40
CA LEU A 32 -11.60 -12.34 -12.97
C LEU A 32 -12.24 -13.35 -12.02
N LEU A 33 -13.05 -12.88 -11.07
CA LEU A 33 -13.72 -13.77 -10.12
C LEU A 33 -14.80 -14.61 -10.82
N ALA A 34 -15.57 -14.03 -11.74
CA ALA A 34 -16.62 -14.74 -12.47
C ALA A 34 -16.07 -15.82 -13.41
N GLU A 35 -15.01 -15.52 -14.16
CA GLU A 35 -14.47 -16.41 -15.19
C GLU A 35 -13.39 -17.37 -14.69
N HIS A 36 -12.69 -17.01 -13.60
CA HIS A 36 -11.50 -17.73 -13.13
C HIS A 36 -11.48 -18.00 -11.62
N GLY A 37 -12.51 -17.57 -10.88
CA GLY A 37 -12.63 -17.81 -9.45
C GLY A 37 -11.49 -17.19 -8.63
N GLU A 38 -11.36 -17.67 -7.39
CA GLU A 38 -10.33 -17.22 -6.44
C GLU A 38 -8.90 -17.47 -6.96
N GLU A 39 -8.68 -18.55 -7.72
CA GLU A 39 -7.38 -18.85 -8.33
C GLU A 39 -6.98 -17.79 -9.36
N GLY A 40 -7.93 -17.34 -10.18
CA GLY A 40 -7.73 -16.23 -11.12
C GLY A 40 -7.37 -14.92 -10.41
N MET A 41 -8.06 -14.63 -9.30
CA MET A 41 -7.76 -13.47 -8.48
C MET A 41 -6.36 -13.54 -7.87
N ALA A 42 -5.98 -14.69 -7.32
CA ALA A 42 -4.65 -14.91 -6.78
C ALA A 42 -3.58 -14.73 -7.87
N ALA A 43 -3.77 -15.32 -9.06
CA ALA A 43 -2.87 -15.17 -10.19
C ALA A 43 -2.74 -13.70 -10.63
N TRP A 44 -3.86 -12.96 -10.64
CA TRP A 44 -3.88 -11.53 -10.90
C TRP A 44 -3.05 -10.75 -9.88
N ILE A 45 -3.21 -11.00 -8.57
CA ILE A 45 -2.41 -10.39 -7.51
C ILE A 45 -0.91 -10.67 -7.71
N GLN A 46 -0.53 -11.90 -8.06
CA GLN A 46 0.86 -12.25 -8.33
C GLN A 46 1.42 -11.52 -9.57
N ALA A 47 0.63 -11.39 -10.63
CA ALA A 47 1.03 -10.66 -11.83
C ALA A 47 1.19 -9.15 -11.54
N ASN A 48 0.21 -8.56 -10.87
CA ASN A 48 0.16 -7.13 -10.58
C ASN A 48 1.28 -6.73 -9.60
N SER A 49 1.52 -7.53 -8.56
CA SER A 49 2.63 -7.30 -7.62
C SER A 49 4.00 -7.36 -8.30
N ARG A 50 4.23 -8.32 -9.20
CA ARG A 50 5.47 -8.42 -9.99
C ARG A 50 5.69 -7.21 -10.88
N ILE A 51 4.65 -6.77 -11.61
CA ILE A 51 4.72 -5.60 -12.49
C ILE A 51 4.98 -4.34 -11.67
N THR A 52 4.24 -4.16 -10.57
CA THR A 52 4.38 -3.00 -9.69
C THR A 52 5.77 -2.95 -9.05
N ALA A 53 6.30 -4.06 -8.55
CA ALA A 53 7.66 -4.11 -8.00
C ALA A 53 8.71 -3.71 -9.05
N LYS A 54 8.56 -4.12 -10.31
CA LYS A 54 9.44 -3.68 -11.40
C LYS A 54 9.36 -2.17 -11.64
N LEU A 55 8.15 -1.61 -11.64
CA LEU A 55 7.94 -0.17 -11.78
C LEU A 55 8.57 0.60 -10.61
N LEU A 56 8.38 0.14 -9.38
CA LEU A 56 8.96 0.77 -8.20
C LEU A 56 10.48 0.78 -8.23
N ARG A 57 11.11 -0.31 -8.69
CA ARG A 57 12.58 -0.34 -8.89
C ARG A 57 13.04 0.71 -9.90
N ALA A 58 12.30 0.88 -11.00
CA ALA A 58 12.64 1.85 -12.03
C ALA A 58 12.40 3.32 -11.59
N GLN A 59 11.45 3.54 -10.68
CA GLN A 59 11.03 4.88 -10.24
C GLN A 59 11.67 5.30 -8.91
N ARG A 60 12.38 4.40 -8.22
CA ARG A 60 12.97 4.69 -6.90
C ARG A 60 13.95 5.85 -7.01
N PRO A 61 13.73 6.95 -6.26
CA PRO A 61 14.70 8.05 -6.22
C PRO A 61 16.06 7.59 -5.69
N ALA A 62 17.14 8.18 -6.20
CA ALA A 62 18.49 7.88 -5.73
C ALA A 62 18.62 8.21 -4.23
N GLY A 63 19.29 7.33 -3.48
CA GLY A 63 19.51 7.51 -2.04
C GLY A 63 18.31 7.17 -1.13
N VAL A 64 17.16 6.77 -1.69
CA VAL A 64 16.00 6.33 -0.90
C VAL A 64 16.00 4.80 -0.80
N SER A 65 15.75 4.26 0.41
CA SER A 65 15.62 2.81 0.61
C SER A 65 14.39 2.25 -0.13
N ALA A 66 14.36 0.94 -0.43
CA ALA A 66 13.16 0.33 -0.99
C ALA A 66 11.98 0.43 -0.01
N THR A 67 12.24 0.20 1.28
CA THR A 67 11.24 0.32 2.35
C THR A 67 10.64 1.73 2.43
N ASP A 68 11.44 2.79 2.51
CA ASP A 68 10.92 4.17 2.59
C ASP A 68 10.13 4.53 1.33
N HIS A 69 10.63 4.12 0.15
CA HIS A 69 9.92 4.33 -1.11
C HIS A 69 8.57 3.61 -1.12
N PHE A 70 8.52 2.36 -0.67
CA PHE A 70 7.29 1.57 -0.58
C PHE A 70 6.28 2.21 0.39
N MET A 71 6.71 2.57 1.59
CA MET A 71 5.84 3.17 2.61
C MET A 71 5.31 4.54 2.16
N THR A 72 6.16 5.37 1.55
CA THR A 72 5.75 6.65 0.96
C THR A 72 4.75 6.46 -0.18
N ARG A 73 4.96 5.46 -1.06
CA ARG A 73 4.03 5.14 -2.14
C ARG A 73 2.67 4.72 -1.59
N LEU A 74 2.65 3.86 -0.57
CA LEU A 74 1.43 3.39 0.06
C LEU A 74 0.67 4.53 0.73
N GLN A 75 1.36 5.41 1.46
CA GLN A 75 0.77 6.61 2.05
C GLN A 75 0.14 7.50 0.99
N ARG A 76 0.86 7.79 -0.10
CA ARG A 76 0.34 8.60 -1.21
C ARG A 76 -0.88 7.97 -1.86
N GLN A 77 -0.90 6.64 -2.05
CA GLN A 77 -2.08 5.94 -2.56
C GLN A 77 -3.29 6.15 -1.64
N LEU A 78 -3.12 6.06 -0.32
CA LEU A 78 -4.20 6.27 0.63
C LEU A 78 -4.69 7.74 0.65
N LEU A 79 -3.76 8.70 0.56
CA LEU A 79 -4.08 10.13 0.46
C LEU A 79 -4.86 10.47 -0.82
N LEU A 80 -4.60 9.78 -1.94
CA LEU A 80 -5.37 9.95 -3.18
C LEU A 80 -6.86 9.59 -3.02
N TYR A 81 -7.25 8.93 -1.93
CA TYR A 81 -8.66 8.62 -1.64
C TYR A 81 -9.18 9.41 -0.43
N ASP A 82 -8.48 10.46 0.00
CA ASP A 82 -8.83 11.27 1.18
C ASP A 82 -8.91 10.40 2.46
N SER A 83 -7.96 9.46 2.59
CA SER A 83 -7.83 8.65 3.80
C SER A 83 -7.17 9.44 4.94
N ALA A 84 -7.58 9.19 6.18
CA ALA A 84 -6.94 9.77 7.35
C ALA A 84 -5.68 8.97 7.73
N VAL A 85 -4.56 9.26 7.07
CA VAL A 85 -3.31 8.48 7.19
C VAL A 85 -2.15 9.28 7.79
N THR A 86 -1.47 8.70 8.76
CA THR A 86 -0.18 9.15 9.28
C THR A 86 0.90 8.11 9.00
N SER A 87 2.16 8.55 8.92
CA SER A 87 3.32 7.69 8.77
C SER A 87 4.41 8.19 9.71
N GLU A 88 4.85 7.32 10.61
CA GLU A 88 5.76 7.66 11.69
C GLU A 88 6.95 6.71 11.68
N PRO A 89 8.19 7.23 11.76
CA PRO A 89 9.35 6.40 12.01
C PRO A 89 9.31 5.86 13.44
N GLN A 90 9.79 4.64 13.60
CA GLN A 90 9.93 3.90 14.86
C GLN A 90 11.34 3.27 14.90
N PRO A 91 11.87 2.91 16.08
CA PRO A 91 13.18 2.28 16.18
C PRO A 91 13.33 1.00 15.33
N SER A 92 12.25 0.23 15.20
CA SER A 92 12.22 -1.01 14.40
C SER A 92 11.92 -0.79 12.92
N GLY A 93 11.53 0.43 12.49
CA GLY A 93 11.16 0.69 11.10
C GLY A 93 10.06 1.76 10.95
N THR A 94 9.15 1.63 9.99
CA THR A 94 8.09 2.61 9.75
C THR A 94 6.71 2.05 10.05
N VAL A 95 5.87 2.84 10.74
CA VAL A 95 4.47 2.51 11.00
C VAL A 95 3.57 3.52 10.30
N LEU A 96 2.72 3.03 9.41
CA LEU A 96 1.70 3.81 8.73
C LEU A 96 0.33 3.46 9.33
N ARG A 97 -0.37 4.46 9.85
CA ARG A 97 -1.69 4.31 10.46
C ARG A 97 -2.73 4.99 9.60
N ASN A 98 -3.67 4.24 9.08
CA ASN A 98 -4.82 4.73 8.35
C ASN A 98 -6.05 4.56 9.24
N ALA A 99 -6.53 5.64 9.86
CA ALA A 99 -7.64 5.58 10.81
C ALA A 99 -9.02 5.53 10.13
N ASP A 100 -9.13 6.13 8.94
CA ASP A 100 -10.35 6.16 8.12
C ASP A 100 -9.98 5.99 6.64
N CYS A 101 -10.19 4.76 6.12
CA CYS A 101 -9.81 4.41 4.77
C CYS A 101 -10.80 4.97 3.74
N GLY A 102 -10.32 5.94 2.95
CA GLY A 102 -11.11 6.57 1.91
C GLY A 102 -11.52 5.61 0.78
N ILE A 103 -10.71 4.59 0.49
CA ILE A 103 -11.05 3.52 -0.48
C ILE A 103 -12.24 2.70 0.04
N LEU A 104 -12.21 2.29 1.31
CA LEU A 104 -13.30 1.56 1.94
C LEU A 104 -14.56 2.42 1.99
N ARG A 105 -14.44 3.68 2.41
CA ARG A 105 -15.55 4.65 2.46
C ARG A 105 -16.17 4.87 1.07
N TYR A 106 -15.35 4.99 0.03
CA TYR A 106 -15.83 5.07 -1.35
C TYR A 106 -16.64 3.83 -1.72
N ARG A 107 -16.13 2.62 -1.45
CA ARG A 107 -16.84 1.36 -1.77
C ARG A 107 -18.16 1.21 -1.01
N LYS A 108 -18.18 1.49 0.29
CA LYS A 108 -19.41 1.53 1.09
C LYS A 108 -20.43 2.54 0.55
N ARG A 109 -19.99 3.64 -0.08
CA ARG A 109 -20.91 4.58 -0.78
C ARG A 109 -21.44 3.99 -2.09
N ALA A 110 -20.59 3.35 -2.88
CA ALA A 110 -20.97 2.71 -4.13
C ALA A 110 -21.98 1.56 -3.91
N GLU A 111 -21.73 0.70 -2.92
CA GLU A 111 -22.64 -0.38 -2.53
C GLU A 111 -24.02 0.15 -2.11
N ARG A 112 -24.06 1.20 -1.28
CA ARG A 112 -25.32 1.87 -0.90
C ARG A 112 -26.06 2.49 -2.09
N ALA A 113 -25.37 2.75 -3.20
CA ALA A 113 -25.95 3.22 -4.44
C ALA A 113 -26.35 2.08 -5.40
N GLY A 114 -26.24 0.81 -4.96
CA GLY A 114 -26.64 -0.37 -5.74
C GLY A 114 -25.53 -0.98 -6.61
N VAL A 115 -24.28 -0.54 -6.48
CA VAL A 115 -23.14 -1.16 -7.17
C VAL A 115 -22.81 -2.49 -6.50
N VAL A 116 -22.81 -3.58 -7.27
CA VAL A 116 -22.35 -4.89 -6.79
C VAL A 116 -20.83 -4.82 -6.60
N LEU A 117 -20.36 -5.01 -5.37
CA LEU A 117 -18.94 -5.09 -5.09
C LEU A 117 -18.47 -6.54 -5.22
N THR A 118 -17.41 -6.77 -5.99
CA THR A 118 -16.78 -8.09 -6.10
C THR A 118 -16.33 -8.64 -4.74
N PHE A 119 -15.78 -7.76 -3.91
CA PHE A 119 -15.43 -8.06 -2.53
C PHE A 119 -16.28 -7.24 -1.57
N SER A 120 -16.79 -7.90 -0.52
CA SER A 120 -17.49 -7.26 0.60
C SER A 120 -16.63 -6.23 1.35
N SER A 121 -15.30 -6.32 1.21
CA SER A 121 -14.33 -5.30 1.61
C SER A 121 -13.15 -5.33 0.64
N PRO A 122 -12.58 -4.19 0.22
CA PRO A 122 -11.35 -4.16 -0.59
C PRO A 122 -10.11 -4.54 0.23
N CYS A 123 -10.24 -4.67 1.56
CA CYS A 123 -9.12 -4.90 2.45
C CYS A 123 -8.34 -6.17 2.10
N PRO A 124 -8.95 -7.35 1.86
CA PRO A 124 -8.20 -8.55 1.49
C PRO A 124 -7.36 -8.35 0.22
N TYR A 125 -7.96 -7.83 -0.85
CA TYR A 125 -7.23 -7.54 -2.09
C TYR A 125 -6.08 -6.53 -1.87
N CYS A 126 -6.36 -5.41 -1.20
CA CYS A 126 -5.36 -4.37 -0.94
C CYS A 126 -4.21 -4.89 -0.06
N GLN A 127 -4.53 -5.67 0.97
CA GLN A 127 -3.56 -6.26 1.89
C GLN A 127 -2.69 -7.28 1.18
N GLU A 128 -3.30 -8.22 0.46
CA GLU A 128 -2.58 -9.26 -0.27
C GLU A 128 -1.70 -8.66 -1.36
N LEU A 129 -2.21 -7.71 -2.16
CA LEU A 129 -1.45 -7.07 -3.21
C LEU A 129 -0.24 -6.31 -2.65
N ASN A 130 -0.43 -5.47 -1.64
CA ASN A 130 0.67 -4.66 -1.09
C ASN A 130 1.68 -5.53 -0.34
N THR A 131 1.24 -6.59 0.34
CA THR A 131 2.14 -7.59 0.96
C THR A 131 2.96 -8.31 -0.12
N ALA A 132 2.30 -8.73 -1.22
CA ALA A 132 2.97 -9.39 -2.34
C ALA A 132 3.94 -8.47 -3.10
N ILE A 133 3.66 -7.16 -3.17
CA ILE A 133 4.60 -6.15 -3.68
C ILE A 133 5.78 -6.01 -2.74
N ALA A 134 5.53 -5.87 -1.43
CA ALA A 134 6.57 -5.70 -0.43
C ALA A 134 7.57 -6.85 -0.47
N ALA A 135 7.09 -8.09 -0.41
CA ALA A 135 7.92 -9.30 -0.47
C ALA A 135 8.82 -9.38 -1.71
N ARG A 136 8.51 -8.65 -2.78
CA ARG A 136 9.29 -8.61 -4.02
C ARG A 136 10.21 -7.41 -4.13
N TYR A 137 10.04 -6.39 -3.30
CA TYR A 137 10.59 -5.07 -3.54
C TYR A 137 11.41 -4.52 -2.38
N VAL A 138 10.94 -4.70 -1.14
CA VAL A 138 11.64 -4.22 0.06
C VAL A 138 12.91 -5.04 0.32
N GLU A 139 13.76 -4.53 1.20
CA GLU A 139 14.96 -5.20 1.67
C GLU A 139 14.62 -6.59 2.29
N PRO A 140 15.47 -7.61 2.10
CA PRO A 140 15.17 -8.99 2.49
C PRO A 140 15.05 -9.22 4.00
N ASP A 141 15.62 -8.33 4.81
CA ASP A 141 15.57 -8.32 6.27
C ASP A 141 14.41 -7.49 6.84
N VAL A 142 13.60 -6.87 5.97
CA VAL A 142 12.42 -6.10 6.34
C VAL A 142 11.16 -6.96 6.17
N THR A 143 10.38 -7.07 7.24
CA THR A 143 9.05 -7.68 7.21
C THR A 143 7.99 -6.60 7.09
N VAL A 144 7.11 -6.74 6.10
CA VAL A 144 5.94 -5.87 5.95
C VAL A 144 4.67 -6.61 6.36
N SER A 145 3.89 -6.02 7.27
CA SER A 145 2.63 -6.57 7.75
C SER A 145 1.53 -5.52 7.72
N CYS A 146 0.27 -5.99 7.68
CA CYS A 146 -0.91 -5.16 7.77
C CYS A 146 -1.91 -5.76 8.75
N GLU A 147 -2.45 -4.92 9.63
CA GLU A 147 -3.54 -5.26 10.53
C GLU A 147 -4.75 -4.37 10.21
N GLN A 148 -5.94 -4.97 10.13
CA GLN A 148 -7.16 -4.17 10.00
C GLN A 148 -7.49 -3.49 11.34
N ALA A 149 -7.87 -2.22 11.29
CA ALA A 149 -8.17 -1.40 12.46
C ALA A 149 -9.49 -0.65 12.24
N GLY A 150 -10.62 -1.29 12.56
CA GLY A 150 -11.96 -0.75 12.28
C GLY A 150 -12.17 -0.52 10.78
N ASP A 151 -12.50 0.73 10.41
CA ASP A 151 -12.63 1.19 9.02
C ASP A 151 -11.29 1.60 8.38
N GLY A 152 -10.19 1.30 9.06
CA GLY A 152 -8.83 1.61 8.70
C GLY A 152 -7.91 0.39 8.68
N CYS A 153 -6.60 0.66 8.59
CA CYS A 153 -5.56 -0.35 8.67
C CYS A 153 -4.25 0.22 9.21
N THR A 154 -3.42 -0.62 9.82
CA THR A 154 -2.07 -0.28 10.23
C THR A 154 -1.08 -1.12 9.43
N TRP A 155 -0.17 -0.45 8.73
CA TRP A 155 0.93 -1.08 8.02
C TRP A 155 2.22 -0.88 8.79
N ARG A 156 3.04 -1.93 8.87
CA ARG A 156 4.34 -1.91 9.52
C ARG A 156 5.37 -2.43 8.54
N ALA A 157 6.51 -1.74 8.44
CA ALA A 157 7.69 -2.24 7.77
C ALA A 157 8.82 -2.25 8.79
N GLU A 158 9.18 -3.43 9.27
CA GLU A 158 10.05 -3.60 10.44
C GLU A 158 11.29 -4.43 10.06
N SER A 159 12.47 -3.95 10.45
CA SER A 159 13.74 -4.67 10.30
C SER A 159 13.96 -5.54 11.52
N ALA A 160 14.51 -6.75 11.33
CA ALA A 160 14.81 -7.65 12.44
C ALA A 160 15.90 -7.11 13.39
N HIS A 161 16.74 -6.17 12.93
CA HIS A 161 17.80 -5.55 13.73
C HIS A 161 17.41 -4.12 14.08
N ALA A 162 17.08 -3.88 15.34
CA ALA A 162 17.03 -2.52 15.86
C ALA A 162 18.45 -1.93 15.87
N PRO A 163 18.66 -0.68 15.44
CA PRO A 163 19.96 -0.03 15.52
C PRO A 163 20.30 0.25 16.99
N GLY A 164 20.85 -0.75 17.67
CA GLY A 164 21.17 -0.69 19.10
C GLY A 164 21.92 -1.89 19.66
N GLU A 165 21.94 -3.04 19.00
CA GLU A 165 22.58 -4.25 19.56
C GLU A 165 24.08 -4.42 19.28
N ASP A 166 24.66 -3.65 18.35
CA ASP A 166 26.10 -3.77 18.01
C ASP A 166 27.04 -2.89 18.85
N ALA A 167 26.54 -2.08 19.79
CA ALA A 167 27.35 -1.14 20.57
C ALA A 167 27.83 -1.65 21.95
N ALA A 168 27.70 -2.95 22.25
CA ALA A 168 28.10 -3.52 23.54
C ALA A 168 29.01 -4.75 23.39
N GLY A 169 30.18 -4.56 22.76
CA GLY A 169 31.19 -5.60 22.56
C GLY A 169 32.52 -5.36 23.27
N SER A 170 32.61 -5.77 24.54
CA SER A 170 33.79 -6.11 25.35
C SER A 170 34.79 -5.02 25.82
N PRO A 171 34.96 -4.82 27.15
CA PRO A 171 36.10 -4.09 27.69
C PRO A 171 37.38 -4.93 27.59
N HIS A 172 38.42 -4.36 26.99
CA HIS A 172 39.79 -4.89 27.05
C HIS A 172 40.21 -5.11 28.51
N ARG A 173 40.43 -6.37 28.91
CA ARG A 173 41.17 -6.69 30.14
C ARG A 173 42.61 -6.21 29.97
N GLY A 174 42.95 -5.14 30.67
CA GLY A 174 44.32 -4.69 30.85
C GLY A 174 45.15 -5.79 31.50
N ARG A 175 46.23 -6.16 30.84
CA ARG A 175 47.32 -6.97 31.38
C ARG A 175 48.20 -6.04 32.20
N ALA A 176 48.17 -6.17 33.52
CA ALA A 176 49.19 -5.59 34.41
C ALA A 176 50.38 -6.57 34.49
N GLY A 177 51.57 -6.10 34.13
CA GLY A 177 52.82 -6.47 34.84
C GLY A 177 52.76 -5.86 36.24
N ASP A 178 53.40 -6.38 37.28
CA ASP A 178 54.71 -7.03 37.39
C ASP A 178 54.67 -8.20 38.38
#